data_AF-A0ABC8TPA7-F1
#
_entry.id   AF-A0ABC8TPA7-F1
#
_cell.length_a   1.000
_cell.length_b   1.000
_cell.length_c   1.000
_cell.angle_alpha   90.00
_cell.angle_beta   90.00
_cell.angle_gamma   90.00
#
_symmetry.space_group_name_H-M   'P 1'
#
loop_
_entity.id
_entity.type
_entity.pdbx_description
1 polymer ?
#
loop_
_entity_poly.entity_id
_entity_poly.type
_entity_poly.pdbx_seq_one_letter_code
_entity_poly.pdbx_strand_id
1 'polypeptide(L)'
;MVDFHLSVVFGTLDCEEHYLRIQEDTLTGTESSVDVATEENLNRLVEIGEKLLKKPVSRVNLETGFTEPVNNGGKNEDALKKFAKLLSDERKLRQINHLAPTKT
;
A
#
# COMPACT_ATOMS: atom_id res chain seq x y z
N MET A 1 -6.97 9.56 -9.89
CA MET A 1 -6.33 9.51 -11.22
C MET A 1 -5.05 8.68 -11.23
N VAL A 2 -4.04 8.96 -10.41
CA VAL A 2 -2.79 8.16 -10.40
C VAL A 2 -3.04 6.68 -10.07
N ASP A 3 -3.81 6.41 -9.02
CA ASP A 3 -4.16 5.04 -8.60
C ASP A 3 -4.89 4.25 -9.70
N PHE A 4 -5.80 4.91 -10.43
CA PHE A 4 -6.50 4.34 -11.57
C PHE A 4 -5.54 3.92 -12.67
N HIS A 5 -4.64 4.81 -13.10
CA HIS A 5 -3.67 4.51 -14.16
C HIS A 5 -2.73 3.36 -13.77
N LEU A 6 -2.26 3.32 -12.52
CA LEU A 6 -1.42 2.23 -12.05
C LEU A 6 -2.22 0.91 -12.01
N SER A 7 -3.46 0.94 -11.52
CA SER A 7 -4.31 -0.25 -11.49
C SER A 7 -4.59 -0.81 -12.89
N VAL A 8 -4.75 0.05 -13.91
CA VAL A 8 -4.82 -0.38 -15.31
C VAL A 8 -3.51 -1.07 -15.73
N VAL A 9 -2.35 -0.44 -15.52
CA VAL A 9 -1.06 -1.00 -15.95
C VAL A 9 -0.81 -2.37 -15.32
N PHE A 10 -0.93 -2.48 -14.00
CA PHE A 10 -0.68 -3.74 -13.29
C PHE A 10 -1.73 -4.81 -13.62
N GLY A 11 -2.99 -4.42 -13.87
CA GLY A 11 -4.04 -5.31 -14.36
C GLY A 11 -3.75 -5.85 -15.75
N THR A 12 -3.35 -5.01 -16.70
CA THR A 12 -3.04 -5.45 -18.07
C THR A 12 -1.83 -6.38 -18.17
N LEU A 13 -0.99 -6.42 -17.14
CA LEU A 13 0.21 -7.25 -17.04
C LEU A 13 -0.01 -8.49 -16.14
N ASP A 14 -1.25 -8.77 -15.72
CA ASP A 14 -1.60 -9.86 -14.81
C ASP A 14 -0.73 -9.87 -13.53
N CYS A 15 -0.47 -8.67 -12.99
CA CYS A 15 0.43 -8.48 -11.85
C CYS A 15 -0.15 -7.53 -10.79
N GLU A 16 -1.46 -7.55 -10.61
CA GLU A 16 -2.16 -6.66 -9.67
C GLU A 16 -1.68 -6.83 -8.22
N GLU A 17 -1.16 -8.01 -7.86
CA GLU A 17 -0.55 -8.27 -6.55
C GLU A 17 0.78 -7.52 -6.31
N HIS A 18 1.43 -7.04 -7.37
CA HIS A 18 2.70 -6.29 -7.26
C HIS A 18 2.47 -4.78 -7.04
N TYR A 19 1.22 -4.33 -7.01
CA TYR A 19 0.84 -2.98 -6.66
C TYR A 19 0.01 -2.96 -5.37
N LEU A 20 0.56 -2.34 -4.32
CA LEU A 20 -0.11 -2.15 -3.04
C LEU A 20 -0.42 -0.66 -2.83
N ARG A 21 -1.71 -0.32 -2.74
CA ARG A 21 -2.20 1.01 -2.37
C ARG A 21 -2.77 0.98 -0.96
N ILE A 22 -2.20 1.79 -0.06
CA ILE A 22 -2.72 2.01 1.29
C ILE A 22 -3.18 3.47 1.37
N GLN A 23 -4.48 3.68 1.56
CA GLN A 23 -5.09 5.01 1.55
C GLN A 23 -6.31 5.04 2.46
N GLU A 24 -6.54 6.18 3.12
CA GLU A 24 -7.75 6.46 3.88
C GLU A 24 -8.59 7.49 3.12
N ASP A 25 -9.77 7.08 2.66
CA ASP A 25 -10.66 7.90 1.83
C ASP A 25 -11.82 8.52 2.63
N THR A 26 -11.92 8.21 3.92
CA THR A 26 -13.04 8.66 4.78
C THR A 26 -12.64 9.71 5.81
N LEU A 27 -11.53 10.44 5.58
CA LEU A 27 -11.14 11.56 6.45
C LEU A 27 -12.17 12.68 6.35
N THR A 28 -12.51 13.29 7.48
CA THR A 28 -13.48 14.40 7.54
C THR A 28 -13.02 15.48 8.49
N GLY A 29 -13.66 16.66 8.46
CA GLY A 29 -13.40 17.72 9.44
C GLY A 29 -11.93 18.09 9.57
N THR A 30 -11.43 18.16 10.81
CA THR A 30 -10.04 18.52 11.10
C THR A 30 -9.06 17.42 10.67
N GLU A 31 -9.48 16.15 10.64
CA GLU A 31 -8.63 15.04 10.20
C GLU A 31 -8.34 15.11 8.69
N SER A 32 -9.20 15.77 7.92
CA SER A 32 -8.95 16.06 6.49
C SER A 32 -8.14 17.33 6.23
N SER A 33 -7.87 18.15 7.26
CA SER A 33 -7.09 19.39 7.10
C SER A 33 -5.60 19.11 7.12
N VAL A 34 -4.86 19.80 6.25
CA VAL A 34 -3.40 19.62 6.09
C VAL A 34 -2.56 20.55 6.97
N ASP A 35 -3.20 21.47 7.68
CA ASP A 35 -2.59 22.57 8.46
C ASP A 35 -3.02 22.59 9.94
N VAL A 36 -3.91 21.70 10.37
CA VAL A 36 -4.37 21.60 11.77
C VAL A 36 -3.47 20.65 12.56
N ALA A 37 -2.38 21.19 13.11
CA ALA A 37 -1.38 20.44 13.88
C ALA A 37 -1.63 20.50 15.40
N THR A 38 -2.88 20.46 15.85
CA THR A 38 -3.18 20.31 17.29
C THR A 38 -2.82 18.91 17.76
N GLU A 39 -2.35 18.77 18.99
CA GLU A 39 -1.99 17.45 19.57
C GLU A 39 -3.15 16.45 19.47
N GLU A 40 -4.36 16.91 19.75
CA GLU A 40 -5.58 16.11 19.62
C GLU A 40 -5.78 15.59 18.18
N ASN A 41 -5.65 16.44 17.17
CA ASN A 41 -5.84 16.04 15.77
C ASN A 41 -4.76 15.05 15.33
N LEU A 42 -3.49 15.29 15.72
CA LEU A 42 -2.39 14.39 15.42
C LEU A 42 -2.56 13.00 16.05
N ASN A 43 -3.01 12.94 17.31
CA ASN A 43 -3.31 11.67 17.97
C ASN A 43 -4.44 10.91 17.27
N ARG A 44 -5.50 11.60 16.83
CA ARG A 44 -6.56 10.96 16.02
C ARG A 44 -6.04 10.42 14.70
N LEU A 45 -5.15 11.14 14.02
CA LEU A 45 -4.53 10.68 12.76
C LEU A 45 -3.67 9.43 12.98
N VAL A 46 -2.97 9.31 14.12
CA VAL A 46 -2.27 8.07 14.52
C VAL A 46 -3.28 6.92 14.67
N GLU A 47 -4.36 7.12 15.42
CA GLU A 47 -5.39 6.08 15.58
C GLU A 47 -6.02 5.66 14.25
N ILE A 48 -6.25 6.61 13.34
CA ILE A 48 -6.77 6.32 11.99
C ILE A 48 -5.77 5.47 11.23
N GLY A 49 -4.47 5.79 11.28
CA GLY A 49 -3.41 4.97 10.69
C GLY A 49 -3.38 3.54 11.25
N GLU A 50 -3.49 3.39 12.57
CA GLU A 50 -3.56 2.07 13.22
C GLU A 50 -4.81 1.28 12.82
N LYS A 51 -5.97 1.93 12.70
CA LYS A 51 -7.21 1.33 12.20
C LYS A 51 -7.06 0.94 10.72
N LEU A 52 -6.41 1.77 9.91
CA LEU A 52 -6.17 1.52 8.49
C LEU A 52 -5.33 0.25 8.26
N LEU A 53 -4.37 -0.05 9.15
CA LEU A 53 -3.63 -1.32 9.11
C LEU A 53 -4.52 -2.55 9.26
N LYS A 54 -5.66 -2.43 9.97
CA LYS A 54 -6.62 -3.53 10.18
C LYS A 54 -7.69 -3.63 9.09
N LYS A 55 -7.86 -2.59 8.26
CA LYS A 55 -8.78 -2.60 7.11
C LYS A 55 -8.30 -3.59 6.03
N PRO A 56 -9.22 -4.11 5.20
CA PRO A 56 -8.85 -4.98 4.09
C PRO A 56 -8.04 -4.23 3.03
N VAL A 57 -7.18 -4.96 2.33
CA VAL A 57 -6.55 -4.47 1.10
C VAL A 57 -7.64 -4.09 0.11
N SER A 58 -7.49 -2.94 -0.52
CA SER A 58 -8.47 -2.40 -1.45
C SER A 58 -7.80 -1.98 -2.76
N ARG A 59 -8.57 -1.94 -3.83
CA ARG A 59 -8.13 -1.52 -5.16
C ARG A 59 -9.24 -0.73 -5.83
N VAL A 60 -8.89 0.23 -6.67
CA VAL A 60 -9.89 0.92 -7.48
C VAL A 60 -10.55 -0.05 -8.46
N ASN A 61 -11.87 -0.05 -8.45
CA ASN A 61 -12.68 -0.72 -9.45
C ASN A 61 -12.66 0.12 -10.73
N LEU A 62 -12.21 -0.47 -11.84
CA LEU A 62 -12.01 0.27 -13.10
C LEU A 62 -13.32 0.66 -13.78
N GLU A 63 -14.44 0.00 -13.45
CA GLU A 63 -15.76 0.33 -13.97
C GLU A 63 -16.41 1.47 -13.17
N THR A 64 -16.32 1.42 -11.84
CA THR A 64 -17.01 2.37 -10.95
C THR A 64 -16.13 3.56 -10.58
N GLY A 65 -14.81 3.42 -10.66
CA GLY A 65 -13.82 4.40 -10.22
C GLY A 65 -13.66 4.49 -8.70
N PHE A 66 -14.36 3.67 -7.92
CA PHE A 66 -14.30 3.67 -6.46
C PHE A 66 -13.30 2.65 -5.92
N THR A 67 -12.70 2.95 -4.78
CA THR A 67 -11.84 2.04 -4.03
C THR A 67 -12.69 0.97 -3.34
N GLU A 68 -12.47 -0.29 -3.68
CA GLU A 68 -13.24 -1.43 -3.16
C GLU A 68 -12.31 -2.49 -2.54
N PRO A 69 -12.73 -3.20 -1.47
CA PRO A 69 -11.95 -4.29 -0.89
C PRO A 69 -11.68 -5.41 -1.92
N VAL A 70 -10.45 -5.91 -1.95
CA VAL A 70 -10.07 -7.04 -2.80
C VAL A 70 -10.51 -8.34 -2.14
N ASN A 71 -11.29 -9.16 -2.87
CA ASN A 71 -11.67 -10.50 -2.40
C ASN A 71 -10.43 -11.33 -2.05
N ASN A 72 -10.41 -11.91 -0.85
CA ASN A 72 -9.28 -12.66 -0.31
C ASN A 72 -7.94 -11.89 -0.23
N GLY A 73 -7.96 -10.55 -0.33
CA GLY A 73 -6.76 -9.70 -0.25
C GLY A 73 -6.13 -9.60 1.14
N GLY A 74 -6.81 -10.06 2.19
CA GLY A 74 -6.36 -9.96 3.57
C GLY A 74 -6.36 -8.53 4.11
N LYS A 75 -5.69 -8.31 5.24
CA LYS A 75 -5.54 -6.99 5.87
C LYS A 75 -4.32 -6.24 5.34
N ASN A 76 -4.37 -4.92 5.41
CA ASN A 76 -3.24 -4.04 5.05
C ASN A 76 -1.96 -4.37 5.81
N GLU A 77 -2.05 -4.68 7.11
CA GLU A 77 -0.87 -5.07 7.91
C GLU A 77 -0.17 -6.33 7.39
N ASP A 78 -0.92 -7.30 6.88
CA ASP A 78 -0.37 -8.56 6.39
C ASP A 78 0.23 -8.38 4.99
N ALA A 79 -0.41 -7.57 4.15
CA ALA A 79 0.14 -7.15 2.87
C ALA A 79 1.47 -6.38 3.05
N LEU A 80 1.56 -5.48 4.04
CA LEU A 80 2.80 -4.77 4.37
C LEU A 80 3.89 -5.72 4.87
N LYS A 81 3.57 -6.74 5.69
CA LYS A 81 4.54 -7.77 6.09
C LYS A 81 5.05 -8.57 4.88
N LYS A 82 4.15 -8.99 3.97
CA LYS A 82 4.53 -9.66 2.71
C LYS A 82 5.47 -8.76 1.89
N PHE A 83 5.14 -7.48 1.74
CA PHE A 83 5.95 -6.52 1.01
C PHE A 83 7.33 -6.30 1.65
N ALA A 84 7.39 -6.13 2.98
CA ALA A 84 8.65 -6.00 3.72
C ALA A 84 9.55 -7.24 3.55
N LYS A 85 8.97 -8.45 3.50
CA LYS A 85 9.71 -9.67 3.20
C LYS A 85 10.29 -9.65 1.78
N LEU A 86 9.50 -9.27 0.76
CA LEU A 86 9.98 -9.15 -0.62
C LEU A 86 11.17 -8.19 -0.73
N LEU A 87 11.09 -7.02 -0.09
CA LEU A 87 12.19 -6.04 -0.06
C LEU A 87 13.45 -6.60 0.61
N SER A 88 13.28 -7.30 1.74
CA SER A 88 14.40 -7.91 2.47
C SER A 88 15.09 -9.01 1.66
N ASP A 89 14.31 -9.87 1.01
CA ASP A 89 14.82 -10.98 0.21
C ASP A 89 15.53 -10.46 -1.06
N GLU A 90 14.98 -9.46 -1.75
CA GLU A 90 15.62 -8.81 -2.90
C GLU A 90 16.94 -8.15 -2.51
N ARG A 91 17.00 -7.44 -1.37
CA ARG A 91 18.24 -6.85 -0.87
C ARG A 91 19.33 -7.91 -0.65
N LYS A 92 18.99 -9.04 -0.02
CA LYS A 92 19.93 -10.15 0.22
C LYS A 92 20.40 -10.76 -1.09
N LEU A 93 19.49 -10.96 -2.05
CA LEU A 93 19.82 -11.50 -3.37
C LEU A 93 20.86 -10.62 -4.09
N ARG A 94 20.66 -9.30 -4.10
CA ARG A 94 21.63 -8.36 -4.70
C ARG A 94 22.99 -8.39 -4.00
N GLN A 95 23.01 -8.51 -2.67
CA GLN A 95 24.26 -8.63 -1.92
C GLN A 95 25.01 -9.91 -2.26
N ILE A 96 24.31 -11.05 -2.37
CA ILE A 96 24.90 -12.32 -2.78
C ILE A 96 25.46 -12.22 -4.20
N ASN A 97 24.70 -11.65 -5.13
CA ASN A 97 25.11 -11.50 -6.52
C ASN A 97 26.31 -10.56 -6.69
N HIS A 98 26.44 -9.53 -5.85
CA HIS A 98 27.62 -8.67 -5.83
C HIS A 98 28.86 -9.41 -5.29
N LEU A 99 28.69 -10.34 -4.35
CA LEU A 99 29.78 -11.12 -3.77
C LEU A 99 30.18 -12.34 -4.62
N ALA A 100 29.33 -12.75 -5.56
CA ALA A 100 29.66 -13.79 -6.51
C ALA A 100 30.69 -13.25 -7.53
N PRO A 101 31.83 -13.93 -7.76
CA PRO A 101 32.76 -13.51 -8.80
C PRO A 101 32.03 -13.55 -10.14
N THR A 102 32.16 -12.48 -10.93
CA THR A 102 31.71 -12.42 -12.31
C THR A 102 32.30 -13.61 -13.06
N LYS A 103 31.46 -14.59 -13.40
CA LYS A 103 31.87 -15.70 -14.26
C LYS A 103 32.29 -15.09 -15.60
N THR A 104 33.58 -15.20 -15.88
CA THR A 104 34.22 -14.90 -17.18
C THR A 104 34.02 -16.07 -18.12
#